data_AF-A0A6V8LGJ0-F1
#
_entry.id   AF-A0A6V8LGJ0-F1
#
_cell.length_a   1.000
_cell.length_b   1.000
_cell.length_c   1.000
_cell.angle_alpha   90.00
_cell.angle_beta   90.00
_cell.angle_gamma   90.00
#
_symmetry.space_group_name_H-M   'P 1'
#
loop_
_entity.id
_entity.type
_entity.pdbx_description
1 polymer ?
#
loop_
_entity_poly.entity_id
_entity_poly.type
_entity_poly.pdbx_seq_one_letter_code
_entity_poly.pdbx_strand_id
1 'polypeptide(L)' 'MSHPRPLGANPGPHVSAPVRDRTGRVIASISVSGPIDRMGHRPGDRHAIAVLRAGQRLSGI' A
#
# COMPACT_ATOMS: atom_id res chain seq x y z
N MET A 1 26.51 -20.59 -19.47
CA MET A 1 26.48 -19.24 -18.86
C MET A 1 25.18 -19.11 -18.07
N SER A 2 25.24 -19.31 -16.75
CA SER A 2 24.06 -19.24 -15.87
C SER A 2 23.74 -17.78 -15.59
N HIS A 3 22.59 -17.30 -16.06
CA HIS A 3 22.05 -16.00 -15.67
C HIS A 3 21.83 -16.00 -14.15
N PRO A 4 22.44 -15.10 -13.37
CA PRO A 4 22.18 -15.04 -11.94
C PRO A 4 20.69 -14.75 -11.72
N ARG A 5 19.99 -15.66 -11.03
CA ARG A 5 18.63 -15.38 -10.56
C ARG A 5 18.73 -14.17 -9.62
N PRO A 6 17.93 -13.11 -9.80
CA PRO A 6 17.90 -12.02 -8.85
C PRO A 6 17.57 -12.62 -7.46
N LEU A 7 18.40 -12.31 -6.46
CA LEU A 7 18.11 -12.63 -5.07
C LEU A 7 16.69 -12.14 -4.79
N GLY A 8 15.79 -13.08 -4.54
CA GLY A 8 14.36 -12.83 -4.43
C GLY A 8 14.08 -11.86 -3.30
N ALA A 9 13.95 -10.57 -3.63
CA ALA A 9 13.31 -9.61 -2.76
C ALA A 9 11.86 -10.08 -2.64
N ASN A 10 11.54 -10.76 -1.54
CA ASN A 10 10.15 -11.04 -1.20
C ASN A 10 9.51 -9.67 -0.93
N PRO A 11 8.57 -9.19 -1.78
CA PRO A 11 7.92 -7.93 -1.50
C PRO A 11 7.17 -8.11 -0.19
N GLY A 12 7.62 -7.39 0.84
CA GLY A 12 6.98 -7.45 2.14
C GLY A 12 5.49 -7.10 2.04
N PRO A 13 4.73 -7.35 3.12
CA PRO A 13 3.34 -6.93 3.16
C PRO A 13 3.19 -5.45 2.80
N HIS A 14 2.02 -5.10 2.30
CA HIS A 14 1.67 -3.73 2.00
C HIS A 14 0.16 -3.55 2.11
N VAL A 15 -0.26 -2.32 2.32
CA VAL A 15 -1.67 -1.91 2.32
C VAL A 15 -1.78 -0.60 1.57
N SER A 16 -2.84 -0.45 0.78
CA SER A 16 -3.02 0.70 -0.11
C SER A 16 -4.41 1.29 0.02
N ALA A 17 -4.52 2.59 -0.23
CA ALA A 17 -5.79 3.28 -0.36
C ALA A 17 -5.84 4.13 -1.64
N PRO A 18 -7.01 4.22 -2.29
CA PRO A 18 -7.20 5.10 -3.43
C PRO A 18 -7.27 6.57 -3.01
N VAL A 19 -6.77 7.45 -3.86
CA VAL A 19 -7.00 8.90 -3.83
C VAL A 19 -7.93 9.25 -4.98
N ARG A 20 -9.01 9.98 -4.69
CA ARG A 20 -10.04 10.34 -5.66
C ARG A 20 -10.09 11.85 -5.90
N ASP A 21 -10.43 12.25 -7.12
CA ASP A 21 -10.81 13.63 -7.42
C ASP A 21 -12.27 13.92 -7.01
N ARG A 22 -12.71 15.17 -7.21
CA ARG A 22 -14.07 15.64 -6.87
C ARG A 22 -15.18 14.95 -7.68
N THR A 23 -14.84 14.32 -8.81
CA THR A 23 -15.79 13.51 -9.61
C THR A 23 -15.89 12.07 -9.10
N GLY A 24 -15.10 11.69 -8.09
CA GLY A 24 -15.02 10.34 -7.55
C GLY A 24 -14.08 9.42 -8.32
N ARG A 25 -13.41 9.91 -9.37
CA ARG A 25 -12.45 9.14 -10.16
C ARG A 25 -11.18 8.91 -9.35
N VAL A 26 -10.68 7.67 -9.34
CA VAL A 26 -9.37 7.35 -8.73
C VAL A 26 -8.26 7.92 -9.62
N ILE A 27 -7.42 8.77 -9.03
CA ILE A 27 -6.33 9.46 -9.74
C ILE A 27 -4.95 9.06 -9.24
N ALA A 28 -4.85 8.50 -8.03
CA ALA A 28 -3.62 8.01 -7.44
C ALA A 28 -3.90 6.95 -6.38
N SER A 29 -2.83 6.37 -5.82
CA SER A 29 -2.91 5.52 -4.63
C SER A 29 -1.80 5.90 -3.66
N ILE A 30 -2.07 5.72 -2.38
CA ILE A 30 -1.04 5.73 -1.35
C ILE A 30 -0.87 4.31 -0.83
N SER A 31 0.36 3.94 -0.52
CA SER A 31 0.71 2.60 -0.06
C SER A 31 1.68 2.69 1.11
N VAL A 32 1.50 1.81 2.09
CA VAL A 32 2.44 1.59 3.18
C VAL A 32 2.99 0.17 3.04
N SER A 33 4.31 0.04 2.97
CA SER A 33 5.02 -1.23 2.91
C SER A 33 5.96 -1.37 4.10
N GLY A 34 6.32 -2.61 4.45
CA GLY A 34 7.22 -2.85 5.56
C GLY A 34 7.49 -4.34 5.80
N PRO A 35 8.40 -4.67 6.73
CA PRO A 35 8.71 -6.04 7.07
C PRO A 35 7.53 -6.75 7.74
N ILE A 36 7.41 -8.06 7.50
CA ILE A 36 6.36 -8.92 8.06
C ILE A 36 6.31 -8.83 9.59
N ASP A 37 7.46 -8.74 10.27
CA ASP A 37 7.52 -8.72 11.73
C ASP A 37 6.83 -7.49 12.36
N ARG A 38 6.73 -6.38 11.60
CA ARG A 38 6.04 -5.15 12.06
C ARG A 38 4.58 -5.10 11.61
N MET A 39 4.31 -5.47 10.36
CA MET A 39 2.97 -5.29 9.78
C MET A 39 2.07 -6.52 9.87
N GLY A 40 2.65 -7.70 10.13
CA GLY A 40 1.97 -8.99 10.14
C GLY A 40 1.57 -9.49 8.75
N HIS A 41 1.01 -10.70 8.71
CA HIS A 41 0.50 -11.33 7.48
C HIS A 41 -0.75 -10.65 6.91
N ARG A 42 -1.49 -9.93 7.75
CA ARG A 42 -2.73 -9.22 7.38
C ARG A 42 -2.61 -7.75 7.76
N PRO A 43 -1.77 -6.96 7.06
CA PRO A 43 -1.55 -5.55 7.40
C PRO A 43 -2.83 -4.72 7.35
N GLY A 44 -3.80 -5.12 6.53
CA GLY A 44 -5.11 -4.49 6.45
C GLY A 44 -5.87 -4.47 7.77
N ASP A 45 -5.78 -5.53 8.59
CA ASP A 45 -6.55 -5.64 9.84
C ASP A 45 -6.21 -4.52 10.83
N ARG A 46 -4.95 -4.04 10.82
CA ARG A 46 -4.48 -2.96 11.70
C ARG A 46 -4.38 -1.61 11.00
N HIS A 47 -3.97 -1.58 9.74
CA HIS A 47 -3.58 -0.35 9.05
C HIS A 47 -4.62 0.17 8.06
N ALA A 48 -5.62 -0.62 7.65
CA ALA A 48 -6.56 -0.20 6.60
C ALA A 48 -7.27 1.11 6.92
N ILE A 49 -7.79 1.28 8.15
CA ILE A 49 -8.51 2.50 8.54
C ILE A 49 -7.61 3.74 8.46
N ALA A 50 -6.35 3.63 8.92
CA ALA A 50 -5.41 4.74 8.89
C ALA A 50 -5.05 5.14 7.45
N VAL A 51 -4.75 4.15 6.59
CA VAL A 51 -4.38 4.38 5.19
C VAL A 51 -5.58 4.91 4.38
N LEU A 52 -6.79 4.40 4.63
CA LEU A 52 -8.01 4.94 4.02
C LEU A 52 -8.25 6.40 4.41
N ARG A 53 -8.11 6.75 5.70
CA ARG A 53 -8.24 8.15 6.17
C ARG A 53 -7.20 9.07 5.55
N ALA A 54 -5.97 8.60 5.38
CA ALA A 54 -4.94 9.35 4.68
C ALA A 54 -5.31 9.56 3.19
N GLY A 55 -5.81 8.53 2.51
CA GLY A 55 -6.27 8.62 1.12
C GLY A 55 -7.45 9.58 0.95
N GLN A 56 -8.38 9.57 1.92
CA GLN A 56 -9.49 10.54 1.97
C GLN A 56 -9.00 11.96 2.18
N ARG A 57 -8.04 12.19 3.07
CA ARG A 57 -7.48 13.53 3.32
C ARG A 57 -6.72 14.11 2.12
N LEU A 58 -6.15 13.25 1.28
CA LEU A 58 -5.51 13.64 0.03
C LEU A 58 -6.50 13.75 -1.14
N SER A 59 -7.68 13.17 -1.01
CA SER A 59 -8.74 13.31 -1.99
C SER A 59 -9.26 14.75 -1.90
N GLY A 60 -9.42 15.43 -3.03
CA GLY A 60 -9.81 16.84 -3.10
C GLY A 60 -11.30 17.06 -2.81
N ILE A 61 -11.77 16.51 -1.70
CA ILE A 61 -13.14 16.51 -1.20
C ILE A 61 -13.25 17.24 0.14
#